data_AF-A0A8T1IBL6-F1
#
_entry.id   AF-A0A8T1IBL6-F1
#
_cell.length_a   1.000
_cell.length_b   1.000
_cell.length_c   1.000
_cell.angle_alpha   90.00
_cell.angle_beta   90.00
_cell.angle_gamma   90.00
#
_symmetry.space_group_name_H-M   'P 1'
#
loop_
_entity.id
_entity.type
_entity.pdbx_description
1 polymer ?
#
loop_
_entity_poly.entity_id
_entity_poly.type
_entity_poly.pdbx_seq_one_letter_code
_entity_poly.pdbx_strand_id
1 'polypeptide(L)'
;MVANRERCAFFFQPLGEALHRCKICGADRKQLPGTGYSNLVSHLASRHEDFRAEYDNHHRGIERSLQDFGYVCEETSHRYQWLRWVVERSMPPSEVDDEGTRAMAKWRSTNSEAVKKDMITVASNLLSVISEEVGDLHSADYPARRGETTHWRERCLLCLGNADPADVQSG
;
A
#
# COMPACT_ATOMS: atom_id res chain seq x y z
N MET A 1 7.84 9.55 -4.13
CA MET A 1 9.30 9.38 -3.95
C MET A 1 9.57 9.10 -2.48
N VAL A 2 10.07 7.91 -2.13
CA VAL A 2 10.44 7.58 -0.75
C VAL A 2 11.63 8.43 -0.31
N ALA A 3 11.56 9.01 0.89
CA ALA A 3 12.62 9.87 1.38
C ALA A 3 13.88 9.03 1.70
N ASN A 4 15.07 9.51 1.30
CA ASN A 4 16.35 8.82 1.59
C ASN A 4 16.54 8.54 3.09
N ARG A 5 15.93 9.37 3.95
CA ARG A 5 15.88 9.17 5.40
C ARG A 5 15.22 7.85 5.80
N GLU A 6 14.10 7.48 5.17
CA GLU A 6 13.33 6.28 5.51
C GLU A 6 14.08 5.02 5.11
N ARG A 7 14.68 5.02 3.90
CA ARG A 7 15.57 3.95 3.46
C ARG A 7 16.76 3.77 4.41
N CYS A 8 17.36 4.87 4.86
CA CYS A 8 18.46 4.79 5.81
C CYS A 8 18.03 4.26 7.18
N ALA A 9 16.84 4.62 7.67
CA ALA A 9 16.32 4.08 8.92
C ALA A 9 16.09 2.55 8.84
N PHE A 10 15.71 2.05 7.67
CA PHE A 10 15.55 0.61 7.44
C PHE A 10 16.89 -0.13 7.44
N PHE A 11 17.86 0.31 6.62
CA PHE A 11 19.11 -0.44 6.42
C PHE A 11 20.24 -0.14 7.41
N PHE A 12 20.15 0.93 8.19
CA PHE A 12 21.22 1.32 9.11
C PHE A 12 20.76 1.36 10.57
N GLN A 13 21.68 1.00 11.47
CA GLN A 13 21.54 1.19 12.90
C GLN A 13 22.35 2.44 13.32
N PRO A 14 21.74 3.43 13.98
CA PRO A 14 22.47 4.59 14.48
C PRO A 14 23.34 4.18 15.68
N LEU A 15 24.61 4.57 15.65
CA LEU A 15 25.59 4.33 16.73
C LEU A 15 25.94 5.61 17.52
N GLY A 16 25.39 6.77 17.14
CA GLY A 16 25.70 8.08 17.71
C GLY A 16 26.55 8.94 16.77
N GLU A 17 26.67 10.25 17.04
CA GLU A 17 27.51 11.22 16.29
C GLU A 17 27.57 11.04 14.77
N ALA A 18 26.41 10.86 14.13
CA ALA A 18 26.32 10.64 12.67
C ALA A 18 27.02 9.36 12.17
N LEU A 19 27.33 8.40 13.04
CA LEU A 19 27.81 7.07 12.71
C LEU A 19 26.63 6.09 12.57
N HIS A 20 26.64 5.36 11.47
CA HIS A 20 25.58 4.44 11.08
C HIS A 20 26.20 3.09 10.70
N ARG A 21 25.74 2.00 11.31
CA ARG A 21 26.16 0.64 10.96
C ARG A 21 25.20 0.05 9.93
N CYS A 22 25.72 -0.36 8.78
CA CYS A 22 24.93 -1.07 7.78
C CYS A 22 24.50 -2.44 8.35
N LYS A 23 23.19 -2.75 8.34
CA LYS A 23 22.67 -4.03 8.83
C LYS A 23 22.98 -5.19 7.88
N ILE A 24 23.23 -4.93 6.60
CA ILE A 24 23.51 -5.97 5.59
C ILE A 24 24.97 -6.43 5.67
N CYS A 25 25.94 -5.49 5.68
CA CYS A 25 27.37 -5.83 5.67
C CYS A 25 28.12 -5.51 6.97
N GLY A 26 27.46 -4.95 7.98
CA GLY A 26 28.08 -4.58 9.26
C GLY A 26 29.04 -3.39 9.19
N ALA A 27 29.21 -2.76 8.03
CA ALA A 27 30.16 -1.66 7.86
C ALA A 27 29.67 -0.37 8.54
N ASP A 28 30.56 0.26 9.29
CA ASP A 28 30.31 1.56 9.92
C ASP A 28 30.54 2.69 8.93
N ARG A 29 29.56 3.59 8.81
CA ARG A 29 29.54 4.70 7.86
C ARG A 29 29.19 5.99 8.57
N LYS A 30 30.04 6.99 8.41
CA LYS A 30 29.78 8.35 8.89
C LYS A 30 28.93 9.09 7.87
N GLN A 31 27.84 9.69 8.34
CA GLN A 31 27.00 10.60 7.56
C GLN A 31 27.76 11.93 7.37
N LEU A 32 27.96 12.32 6.11
CA LEU A 32 28.77 13.50 5.79
C LEU A 32 27.94 14.79 5.99
N PRO A 33 28.51 15.83 6.62
CA PRO A 33 27.86 17.13 6.74
C PRO A 33 27.44 17.68 5.38
N GLY A 34 26.26 18.29 5.29
CA GLY A 34 25.75 18.91 4.05
C GLY A 34 25.23 17.95 2.97
N THR A 35 25.46 16.63 3.10
CA THR A 35 25.01 15.64 2.10
C THR A 35 23.67 14.98 2.45
N GLY A 36 23.15 15.24 3.66
CA GLY A 36 21.98 14.55 4.18
C GLY A 36 22.23 13.04 4.30
N TYR A 37 21.36 12.23 3.70
CA TYR A 37 21.45 10.75 3.71
C TYR A 37 22.00 10.17 2.39
N SER A 38 22.34 11.02 1.42
CA SER A 38 22.72 10.58 0.07
C SER A 38 23.98 9.69 0.07
N ASN A 39 24.93 9.95 0.96
CA ASN A 39 26.15 9.18 1.08
C ASN A 39 25.91 7.75 1.61
N LEU A 40 24.97 7.57 2.54
CA LEU A 40 24.55 6.26 3.04
C LEU A 40 23.78 5.48 1.96
N VAL A 41 22.92 6.16 1.21
CA VAL A 41 22.22 5.54 0.07
C VAL A 41 23.20 5.16 -1.06
N SER A 42 24.23 5.96 -1.30
CA SER A 42 25.30 5.63 -2.26
C SER A 42 26.08 4.38 -1.84
N HIS A 43 26.31 4.19 -0.53
CA HIS A 43 26.87 2.94 -0.02
C HIS A 43 25.97 1.74 -0.35
N LEU A 44 24.65 1.87 -0.16
CA LEU A 44 23.70 0.81 -0.51
C LEU A 44 23.77 0.50 -2.01
N ALA A 45 23.68 1.52 -2.87
CA ALA A 45 23.70 1.36 -4.32
C ALA A 45 25.01 0.75 -4.88
N SER A 46 26.14 0.89 -4.17
CA SER A 46 27.44 0.37 -4.59
C SER A 46 27.79 -1.00 -4.02
N ARG A 47 27.17 -1.42 -2.92
CA ARG A 47 27.51 -2.66 -2.20
C ARG A 47 26.37 -3.67 -2.14
N HIS A 48 25.15 -3.24 -2.43
CA HIS A 48 23.93 -4.03 -2.29
C HIS A 48 23.04 -3.76 -3.51
N GLU A 49 23.17 -4.55 -4.58
CA GLU A 49 22.47 -4.30 -5.85
C GLU A 49 20.93 -4.34 -5.67
N ASP A 50 20.43 -5.24 -4.83
CA ASP A 50 18.99 -5.48 -4.65
C ASP A 50 18.35 -4.69 -3.50
N PHE A 51 19.07 -3.74 -2.88
CA PHE A 51 18.56 -3.03 -1.69
C PHE A 51 17.22 -2.32 -1.95
N ARG A 52 16.97 -1.89 -3.19
CA ARG A 52 15.69 -1.27 -3.56
C ARG A 52 14.55 -2.28 -3.55
N ALA A 53 14.76 -3.44 -4.14
CA ALA A 53 13.75 -4.50 -4.18
C ALA A 53 13.45 -5.04 -2.78
N GLU A 54 14.48 -5.20 -1.93
CA GLU A 54 14.31 -5.65 -0.54
C GLU A 54 13.50 -4.63 0.28
N TYR A 55 13.80 -3.34 0.12
CA TYR A 55 13.03 -2.27 0.73
C TYR A 55 11.58 -2.26 0.24
N ASP A 56 11.36 -2.34 -1.07
CA ASP A 56 10.03 -2.32 -1.65
C ASP A 56 9.22 -3.55 -1.22
N ASN A 57 9.81 -4.75 -1.15
CA ASN A 57 9.16 -5.96 -0.64
C ASN A 57 8.77 -5.83 0.83
N HIS A 58 9.66 -5.30 1.67
CA HIS A 58 9.32 -5.04 3.08
C HIS A 58 8.21 -4.00 3.21
N HIS A 59 8.22 -2.96 2.38
CA HIS A 59 7.19 -1.92 2.38
C HIS A 59 5.89 -2.33 1.70
N ARG A 60 5.86 -3.40 0.91
CA ARG A 60 4.64 -3.99 0.33
C ARG A 60 3.76 -4.68 1.38
N GLY A 61 4.35 -5.21 2.46
CA GLY A 61 3.64 -5.93 3.53
C GLY A 61 3.36 -5.13 4.81
N ILE A 62 3.59 -3.81 4.80
CA ILE A 62 3.10 -2.94 5.88
C ILE A 62 1.71 -2.46 5.47
N GLU A 63 0.69 -2.72 6.29
CA GLU A 63 -0.65 -2.11 6.16
C GLU A 63 -0.50 -0.58 6.08
N ARG A 64 -0.45 -0.07 4.85
CA ARG A 64 -0.43 1.37 4.60
C ARG A 64 -1.84 1.90 4.76
N SER A 65 -1.98 2.90 5.62
CA SER A 65 -3.21 3.66 5.72
C SER A 65 -3.46 4.38 4.38
N LEU A 66 -4.72 4.71 4.07
CA LEU A 66 -5.02 5.51 2.87
C LEU A 66 -4.25 6.84 2.83
N GLN A 67 -3.87 7.37 3.99
CA GLN A 67 -3.10 8.62 4.12
C GLN A 67 -1.67 8.48 3.59
N ASP A 68 -1.13 7.25 3.52
CA ASP A 68 0.22 6.99 3.03
C ASP A 68 0.33 7.03 1.50
N PHE A 69 -0.81 7.04 0.78
CA PHE A 69 -0.86 7.20 -0.68
C PHE A 69 -0.87 8.66 -1.14
N GLY A 70 -0.88 9.61 -0.19
CA GLY A 70 -0.92 11.04 -0.45
C GLY A 70 -2.23 11.68 -0.03
N TYR A 71 -2.58 12.80 -0.66
CA TYR A 71 -3.81 13.50 -0.35
C TYR A 71 -5.01 12.74 -0.93
N VAL A 72 -5.80 12.12 -0.06
CA VAL A 72 -7.10 11.52 -0.40
C VAL A 72 -8.19 12.51 -0.01
N CYS A 73 -9.08 12.85 -0.93
CA CYS A 73 -10.20 13.73 -0.60
C CYS A 73 -11.14 13.07 0.42
N GLU A 74 -11.79 13.90 1.25
CA GLU A 74 -12.70 13.44 2.31
C GLU A 74 -13.80 12.52 1.77
N GLU A 75 -14.32 12.82 0.57
CA GLU A 75 -15.33 12.02 -0.11
C GLU A 75 -14.86 10.60 -0.42
N THR A 76 -13.68 10.45 -1.04
CA THR A 76 -13.09 9.13 -1.34
C THR A 76 -12.77 8.37 -0.06
N SER A 77 -12.32 9.05 0.99
CA SER A 77 -12.09 8.44 2.30
C SER A 77 -13.38 7.87 2.90
N HIS A 78 -14.46 8.66 2.90
CA HIS A 78 -15.77 8.22 3.41
C HIS A 78 -16.37 7.08 2.58
N ARG A 79 -16.25 7.16 1.26
CA ARG A 79 -16.69 6.10 0.34
C ARG A 79 -15.94 4.79 0.57
N TYR A 80 -14.64 4.88 0.84
CA TYR A 80 -13.86 3.72 1.25
C TYR A 80 -14.29 3.16 2.61
N GLN A 81 -14.63 3.99 3.60
CA GLN A 81 -15.14 3.50 4.88
C GLN A 81 -16.47 2.74 4.72
N TRP A 82 -17.36 3.23 3.85
CA TRP A 82 -18.58 2.50 3.48
C TRP A 82 -18.26 1.15 2.81
N LEU A 83 -17.28 1.11 1.91
CA LEU A 83 -16.83 -0.13 1.27
C LEU A 83 -16.29 -1.13 2.30
N ARG A 84 -15.44 -0.69 3.24
CA ARG A 84 -14.95 -1.54 4.34
C ARG A 84 -16.10 -2.07 5.19
N TRP A 85 -17.06 -1.23 5.53
CA TRP A 85 -18.23 -1.64 6.31
C TRP A 85 -18.99 -2.77 5.62
N VAL A 86 -19.30 -2.63 4.33
CA VAL A 86 -20.00 -3.64 3.54
C VAL A 86 -19.18 -4.93 3.42
N VAL A 87 -17.90 -4.82 3.07
CA VAL A 87 -17.04 -5.98 2.79
C VAL A 87 -16.56 -6.68 4.07
N GLU A 88 -15.96 -5.94 5.01
CA GLU A 88 -15.36 -6.52 6.23
C GLU A 88 -16.41 -7.07 7.20
N ARG A 89 -17.59 -6.43 7.29
CA ARG A 89 -18.69 -6.90 8.15
C ARG A 89 -19.74 -7.72 7.41
N SER A 90 -19.59 -7.92 6.10
CA SER A 90 -20.56 -8.65 5.27
C SER A 90 -21.98 -8.09 5.37
N MET A 91 -22.11 -6.76 5.47
CA MET A 91 -23.41 -6.08 5.54
C MET A 91 -24.02 -5.96 4.13
N PRO A 92 -25.36 -6.03 3.99
CA PRO A 92 -25.96 -5.85 2.67
C PRO A 92 -25.75 -4.41 2.16
N PRO A 93 -25.49 -4.21 0.86
CA PRO A 93 -25.31 -2.86 0.30
C PRO A 93 -26.49 -1.92 0.55
N SER A 94 -27.70 -2.44 0.78
CA SER A 94 -28.89 -1.65 1.12
C SER A 94 -28.77 -0.88 2.44
N GLU A 95 -27.91 -1.32 3.37
CA GLU A 95 -27.66 -0.61 4.64
C GLU A 95 -27.02 0.76 4.42
N VAL A 96 -26.35 0.93 3.29
CA VAL A 96 -25.77 2.23 2.90
C VAL A 96 -26.87 3.24 2.57
N ASP A 97 -28.04 2.77 2.14
CA ASP A 97 -29.23 3.57 1.85
C ASP A 97 -30.16 3.72 3.05
N ASP A 98 -29.95 2.93 4.12
CA ASP A 98 -30.75 3.00 5.33
C ASP A 98 -30.48 4.31 6.10
N GLU A 99 -31.55 5.05 6.38
CA GLU A 99 -31.46 6.36 7.01
C GLU A 99 -30.96 6.26 8.47
N GLY A 100 -31.30 5.17 9.18
CA GLY A 100 -30.82 4.94 10.54
C GLY A 100 -29.32 4.72 10.57
N THR A 101 -28.80 3.89 9.66
CA THR A 101 -27.38 3.62 9.50
C THR A 101 -26.62 4.87 9.08
N ARG A 102 -27.17 5.68 8.17
CA ARG A 102 -26.61 6.98 7.79
C ARG A 102 -26.54 7.97 8.96
N ALA A 103 -27.61 8.06 9.75
CA ALA A 103 -27.65 8.95 10.91
C ALA A 103 -26.65 8.56 12.00
N MET A 104 -26.33 7.27 12.13
CA MET A 104 -25.31 6.77 13.06
C MET A 104 -23.89 6.85 12.48
N ALA A 105 -23.75 6.81 11.15
CA ALA A 105 -22.46 6.89 10.49
C ALA A 105 -21.89 8.31 10.59
N LYS A 106 -20.59 8.41 10.86
CA LYS A 106 -19.85 9.69 10.83
C LYS A 106 -19.45 10.12 9.42
N TRP A 107 -19.78 9.31 8.41
CA TRP A 107 -19.31 9.45 7.04
C TRP A 107 -20.36 10.18 6.21
N ARG A 108 -19.93 10.89 5.16
CA ARG A 108 -20.87 11.48 4.21
C ARG A 108 -21.77 10.40 3.62
N SER A 109 -23.04 10.74 3.42
CA SER A 109 -23.99 9.84 2.79
C SER A 109 -23.51 9.47 1.39
N THR A 110 -23.65 8.20 1.05
CA THR A 110 -23.45 7.66 -0.30
C THR A 110 -24.61 6.71 -0.60
N ASN A 111 -24.70 6.20 -1.82
CA ASN A 111 -25.76 5.27 -2.20
C ASN A 111 -25.22 3.86 -2.48
N SER A 112 -26.09 2.85 -2.39
CA SER A 112 -25.66 1.47 -2.59
C SER A 112 -25.15 1.19 -4.01
N GLU A 113 -25.62 1.92 -5.02
CA GLU A 113 -25.13 1.80 -6.40
C GLU A 113 -23.67 2.23 -6.53
N ALA A 114 -23.30 3.35 -5.91
CA ALA A 114 -21.94 3.87 -5.89
C ALA A 114 -20.99 2.89 -5.19
N VAL A 115 -21.39 2.37 -4.01
CA VAL A 115 -20.58 1.37 -3.30
C VAL A 115 -20.44 0.08 -4.10
N LYS A 116 -21.49 -0.40 -4.77
CA LYS A 116 -21.40 -1.57 -5.66
C LYS A 116 -20.48 -1.33 -6.84
N LYS A 117 -20.54 -0.15 -7.47
CA LYS A 117 -19.64 0.24 -8.56
C LYS A 117 -18.18 0.21 -8.07
N ASP A 118 -17.93 0.73 -6.87
CA ASP A 118 -16.60 0.71 -6.28
C ASP A 118 -16.13 -0.71 -5.96
N MET A 119 -17.00 -1.59 -5.44
CA MET A 119 -16.67 -3.00 -5.25
C MET A 119 -16.23 -3.67 -6.56
N ILE A 120 -16.96 -3.42 -7.66
CA ILE A 120 -16.62 -3.98 -8.98
C ILE A 120 -15.29 -3.42 -9.47
N THR A 121 -15.07 -2.10 -9.36
CA THR A 121 -13.81 -1.46 -9.76
C THR A 121 -12.63 -2.04 -8.98
N VAL A 122 -12.76 -2.19 -7.66
CA VAL A 122 -11.73 -2.79 -6.82
C VAL A 122 -11.46 -4.23 -7.22
N ALA A 123 -12.50 -5.03 -7.46
CA ALA A 123 -12.34 -6.40 -7.91
C ALA A 123 -11.60 -6.49 -9.25
N SER A 124 -11.96 -5.64 -10.22
CA SER A 124 -11.29 -5.57 -11.53
C SER A 124 -9.83 -5.17 -11.41
N ASN A 125 -9.51 -4.15 -10.60
CA ASN A 125 -8.15 -3.71 -10.36
C ASN A 125 -7.31 -4.81 -9.69
N LEU A 126 -7.89 -5.51 -8.72
CA LEU A 126 -7.23 -6.65 -8.06
C LEU A 126 -6.98 -7.79 -9.04
N LEU A 127 -7.94 -8.11 -9.91
CA LEU A 127 -7.77 -9.12 -10.95
C LEU A 127 -6.67 -8.73 -11.95
N SER A 128 -6.54 -7.46 -12.31
CA SER A 128 -5.44 -6.97 -13.16
C SER A 128 -4.09 -7.19 -12.48
N VAL A 129 -3.94 -6.75 -11.23
CA VAL A 129 -2.69 -6.91 -10.46
C VAL A 129 -2.34 -8.39 -10.28
N ILE A 130 -3.33 -9.24 -10.00
CA ILE A 130 -3.11 -10.68 -9.91
C ILE A 130 -2.70 -11.25 -11.27
N SER A 131 -3.28 -10.79 -12.37
CA SER A 131 -2.95 -11.30 -13.71
C SER A 131 -1.53 -10.91 -14.13
N GLU A 132 -1.05 -9.73 -13.76
CA GLU A 132 0.34 -9.30 -13.96
C GLU A 132 1.30 -10.17 -13.12
N GLU A 133 1.01 -10.34 -11.83
CA GLU A 133 1.87 -11.13 -10.92
C GLU A 133 1.86 -12.64 -11.26
N VAL A 134 0.73 -13.19 -11.70
CA VAL A 134 0.59 -14.61 -12.08
C VAL A 134 1.03 -14.86 -13.53
N GLY A 135 0.99 -13.83 -14.40
CA GLY A 135 1.52 -13.87 -15.76
C GLY A 135 3.03 -14.08 -15.78
N ASP A 136 3.76 -13.48 -14.83
CA ASP A 136 5.20 -13.74 -14.63
C ASP A 136 5.50 -15.14 -14.08
N LEU A 137 4.54 -15.80 -13.45
CA LEU A 137 4.69 -17.16 -12.90
C LEU A 137 4.38 -18.29 -13.90
N HIS A 138 3.84 -17.99 -15.09
CA HIS A 138 3.41 -19.03 -16.04
C HIS A 138 4.54 -19.72 -16.83
N SER A 139 5.82 -19.45 -16.51
CA SER A 139 6.94 -20.27 -16.99
C SER A 139 7.34 -21.41 -16.03
N ALA A 140 6.65 -21.57 -14.90
CA ALA A 140 6.90 -22.71 -14.00
C ALA A 140 5.58 -23.35 -13.55
N ASP A 141 5.30 -24.49 -14.17
CA ASP A 141 4.51 -25.64 -13.69
C ASP A 141 3.98 -25.52 -12.24
N TYR A 142 2.66 -25.32 -12.10
CA TYR A 142 1.98 -25.28 -10.80
C TYR A 142 1.53 -26.70 -10.39
N PRO A 143 2.04 -27.29 -9.30
CA PRO A 143 1.29 -28.28 -8.56
C PRO A 143 0.45 -27.60 -7.48
N ALA A 144 -0.84 -27.89 -7.49
CA ALA A 144 -1.81 -27.46 -6.49
C ALA A 144 -1.34 -27.79 -5.06
N ARG A 145 -1.26 -26.78 -4.18
CA ARG A 145 -1.32 -27.00 -2.72
C ARG A 145 -2.13 -25.94 -2.00
N ARG A 146 -3.19 -26.43 -1.36
CA ARG A 146 -3.99 -25.77 -0.34
C ARG A 146 -3.12 -25.41 0.86
N GLY A 147 -3.29 -24.20 1.36
CA GLY A 147 -2.98 -23.81 2.73
C GLY A 147 -1.95 -22.70 2.82
N GLU A 148 -2.41 -21.44 2.82
CA GLU A 148 -1.86 -20.32 3.60
C GLU A 148 -2.66 -19.05 3.25
N THR A 149 -3.81 -18.91 3.92
CA THR A 149 -4.74 -17.78 3.77
C THR A 149 -4.45 -16.74 4.84
N THR A 150 -3.41 -15.92 4.68
CA THR A 150 -3.22 -14.74 5.54
C THR A 150 -2.70 -13.49 4.82
N HIS A 151 -2.29 -13.57 3.55
CA HIS A 151 -1.66 -12.45 2.83
C HIS A 151 -2.63 -11.59 1.98
N TRP A 152 -3.92 -11.95 1.90
CA TRP A 152 -4.86 -11.33 0.95
C TRP A 152 -5.51 -10.01 1.43
N ARG A 153 -5.46 -9.71 2.74
CA ARG A 153 -6.07 -8.49 3.30
C ARG A 153 -5.31 -7.21 2.94
N GLU A 154 -3.98 -7.26 2.89
CA GLU A 154 -3.13 -6.09 2.62
C GLU A 154 -3.15 -5.67 1.13
N ARG A 155 -3.38 -6.62 0.22
CA ARG A 155 -3.36 -6.36 -1.24
C ARG A 155 -4.62 -5.68 -1.76
N CYS A 156 -5.76 -5.81 -1.08
CA CYS A 156 -7.00 -5.08 -1.42
C CYS A 156 -6.88 -3.56 -1.22
N LEU A 157 -6.11 -3.11 -0.23
CA LEU A 157 -5.97 -1.70 0.14
C LEU A 157 -5.17 -0.89 -0.88
N LEU A 158 -4.21 -1.52 -1.56
CA LEU A 158 -3.33 -0.91 -2.55
C LEU A 158 -4.06 -0.52 -3.85
N CYS A 159 -5.16 -1.18 -4.19
CA CYS A 159 -5.91 -0.91 -5.43
C CYS A 159 -6.86 0.29 -5.32
N LEU A 160 -7.17 0.75 -4.11
CA LEU A 160 -8.06 1.90 -3.87
C LEU A 160 -7.34 3.25 -3.89
N GLY A 161 -6.01 3.25 -3.71
CA GLY A 161 -5.20 4.47 -3.61
C GLY A 161 -4.64 5.02 -4.93
N ASN A 162 -4.82 4.33 -6.05
CA ASN A 162 -4.20 4.69 -7.35
C ASN A 162 -5.23 5.10 -8.43
N ALA A 163 -6.46 5.47 -8.06
CA ALA A 163 -7.42 6.02 -9.00
C ALA A 163 -7.02 7.46 -9.36
N ASP A 164 -6.67 7.67 -10.64
CA ASP A 164 -6.32 8.96 -11.22
C ASP A 164 -7.55 9.92 -11.15
N PRO A 165 -7.41 11.16 -10.64
CA PRO A 165 -8.54 12.10 -10.55
C PRO A 165 -9.11 12.55 -11.92
N ALA A 166 -8.56 12.08 -13.04
CA ALA A 166 -9.02 12.42 -14.38
C ALA A 166 -10.29 11.66 -14.83
N ASP A 167 -10.68 10.56 -14.18
CA ASP A 167 -11.85 9.77 -14.60
C ASP A 167 -13.18 10.19 -13.93
N VAL A 168 -13.18 11.25 -13.12
CA VAL A 168 -14.40 11.84 -12.52
C VAL A 168 -14.87 13.03 -13.38
N GLN A 169 -15.08 12.81 -14.68
CA GLN A 169 -15.76 13.79 -15.53
C GLN A 169 -16.32 13.16 -16.81
N SER A 170 -17.19 12.18 -16.68
CA SER A 170 -18.27 11.86 -17.64
C SER A 170 -19.08 10.67 -17.13
N GLY A 171 -20.34 10.89 -16.79
CA GLY A 171 -21.31 9.83 -16.49
C GLY A 171 -22.05 10.04 -15.19
#